data_AF-A0A840FJY6-F1
#
_entry.id   AF-A0A840FJY6-F1
#
_cell.length_a   1.000
_cell.length_b   1.000
_cell.length_c   1.000
_cell.angle_alpha   90.00
_cell.angle_beta   90.00
_cell.angle_gamma   90.00
#
_symmetry.space_group_name_H-M   'P 1'
#
loop_
_entity.id
_entity.type
_entity.pdbx_description
1 polymer ?
#
loop_
_entity_poly.entity_id
_entity_poly.type
_entity_poly.pdbx_seq_one_letter_code
_entity_poly.pdbx_strand_id
1 'polypeptide(L)'
;MQTRRSLLVAMAAGTTTAMLTACATSPTPSYTERPPIVFMHGNGDSAALWQTTIWRFESNGWPRERLFAVDQPNPVARDDDAVAQPGRSSTGESAVFLKAEVDKVLKATGASKVVLIGNSRGGNTIRNYVQNGGGAAVVSHVVLGGNPAHGIWAVKGLRENNEFSGLSGFMQQLNAPKGPNGEEVTPGVKWLTLRSDNNDKYAQPDGVWIGAPGKPTNIGFDGPALKGATNIVLPRVDHRETSFSPAAFAATWQFLTGQAPRTTEVAPEANVVLNGRALGAENLALNGATVTVYTVDPATGARLGEAVFTKSIGADGRWGPFKARGDAAYEFVLATPSYGTTHIYRSPFPRSSGVVNLRPERVTPADGSAGAVVVFTRPRGYFDAQRDTMRFDGQSPPAGVPPKGSGVSSSRLRVAAAEPQRPVTGEFNGERLTGLTWPAAKEHVTVLELTY
;
A
#
# COMPACT_ATOMS: atom_id res chain seq x y z
N MET A 1 80.29 25.69 -64.24
CA MET A 1 80.71 25.86 -62.83
C MET A 1 79.88 24.89 -61.97
N GLN A 2 80.58 24.18 -61.09
CA GLN A 2 80.16 23.18 -60.08
C GLN A 2 78.92 23.61 -59.25
N THR A 3 78.12 22.83 -58.51
CA THR A 3 77.82 21.40 -58.22
C THR A 3 76.76 21.39 -57.08
N ARG A 4 76.04 20.26 -56.87
CA ARG A 4 75.44 19.77 -55.58
C ARG A 4 74.18 20.53 -55.07
N ARG A 5 73.23 19.96 -54.30
CA ARG A 5 72.91 18.62 -53.78
C ARG A 5 71.47 18.66 -53.22
N SER A 6 70.85 17.49 -53.13
CA SER A 6 69.54 17.13 -52.55
C SER A 6 69.32 17.56 -51.08
N LEU A 7 68.06 17.65 -50.62
CA LEU A 7 67.48 16.78 -49.57
C LEU A 7 66.00 17.09 -49.25
N LEU A 8 65.21 16.01 -49.13
CA LEU A 8 63.85 15.92 -48.61
C LEU A 8 63.80 16.23 -47.10
N VAL A 9 62.70 16.84 -46.64
CA VAL A 9 62.06 16.48 -45.37
C VAL A 9 60.54 16.54 -45.57
N ALA A 10 59.91 15.37 -45.52
CA ALA A 10 58.49 15.22 -45.27
C ALA A 10 58.28 15.24 -43.75
N MET A 11 57.28 15.97 -43.25
CA MET A 11 56.71 15.73 -41.92
C MET A 11 55.21 16.07 -41.92
N ALA A 12 54.48 15.06 -41.44
CA ALA A 12 53.03 14.86 -41.41
C ALA A 12 52.17 16.02 -40.90
N ALA A 13 50.99 16.14 -41.52
CA ALA A 13 49.84 16.88 -41.03
C ALA A 13 49.32 16.26 -39.73
N GLY A 14 49.18 17.08 -38.68
CA GLY A 14 48.48 16.73 -37.45
C GLY A 14 47.36 17.73 -37.20
N THR A 15 46.17 17.48 -37.78
CA THR A 15 44.93 18.13 -37.35
C THR A 15 44.36 17.34 -36.17
N THR A 16 44.53 17.87 -34.98
CA THR A 16 43.86 17.39 -33.75
C THR A 16 42.37 17.73 -33.84
N THR A 17 41.57 16.77 -34.29
CA THR A 17 40.11 16.83 -34.21
C THR A 17 39.70 16.61 -32.76
N ALA A 18 39.33 17.69 -32.06
CA ALA A 18 38.71 17.59 -30.74
C ALA A 18 37.35 16.91 -30.90
N MET A 19 37.27 15.61 -30.57
CA MET A 19 36.01 14.90 -30.44
C MET A 19 35.31 15.39 -29.17
N LEU A 20 34.39 16.34 -29.34
CA LEU A 20 33.37 16.64 -28.34
C LEU A 20 32.45 15.42 -28.26
N THR A 21 32.75 14.52 -27.32
CA THR A 21 31.81 13.49 -26.87
C THR A 21 30.62 14.17 -26.20
N ALA A 22 29.61 14.50 -27.01
CA ALA A 22 28.29 14.77 -26.48
C ALA A 22 27.79 13.49 -25.80
N CYS A 23 27.78 13.50 -24.46
CA CYS A 23 26.99 12.54 -23.70
C CYS A 23 25.54 12.74 -24.13
N ALA A 24 25.06 11.90 -25.05
CA ALA A 24 23.65 11.80 -25.35
C ALA A 24 22.96 11.22 -24.11
N THR A 25 22.61 12.08 -23.17
CA THR A 25 21.56 11.76 -22.21
C THR A 25 20.31 11.57 -23.03
N SER A 26 19.85 10.32 -23.16
CA SER A 26 18.50 10.04 -23.65
C SER A 26 17.55 11.01 -22.95
N PRO A 27 16.66 11.73 -23.68
CA PRO A 27 15.69 12.59 -23.03
C PRO A 27 14.99 11.75 -21.97
N THR A 28 15.10 12.17 -20.70
CA THR A 28 14.24 11.59 -19.68
C THR A 28 12.81 11.85 -20.18
N PRO A 29 11.94 10.84 -20.30
CA PRO A 29 10.58 11.04 -20.80
C PRO A 29 10.01 12.27 -20.10
N SER A 30 9.42 13.18 -20.87
CA SER A 30 8.81 14.36 -20.29
C SER A 30 7.92 13.91 -19.15
N TYR A 31 7.90 14.65 -18.04
CA TYR A 31 7.08 14.31 -16.88
C TYR A 31 5.62 14.01 -17.28
N THR A 32 5.10 14.67 -18.33
CA THR A 32 3.77 14.47 -18.90
C THR A 32 3.57 13.14 -19.64
N GLU A 33 4.63 12.42 -20.03
CA GLU A 33 4.59 11.18 -20.83
C GLU A 33 4.55 9.91 -19.99
N ARG A 34 4.73 10.00 -18.67
CA ARG A 34 4.68 8.81 -17.80
C ARG A 34 3.26 8.22 -17.78
N PRO A 35 3.12 6.89 -17.89
CA PRO A 35 1.81 6.27 -17.87
C PRO A 35 1.12 6.51 -16.53
N PRO A 36 -0.21 6.68 -16.50
CA PRO A 36 -0.97 6.64 -15.26
C PRO A 36 -0.74 5.31 -14.53
N ILE A 37 -0.61 5.37 -13.21
CA ILE A 37 -0.57 4.20 -12.33
C ILE A 37 -1.90 4.11 -11.60
N VAL A 38 -2.54 2.93 -11.66
CA VAL A 38 -3.69 2.58 -10.83
C VAL A 38 -3.25 1.59 -9.76
N PHE A 39 -3.47 1.94 -8.49
CA PHE A 39 -3.10 1.15 -7.33
C PHE A 39 -4.32 0.42 -6.74
N MET A 40 -4.23 -0.90 -6.62
CA MET A 40 -5.30 -1.78 -6.15
C MET A 40 -4.95 -2.42 -4.80
N HIS A 41 -5.72 -2.10 -3.75
CA HIS A 41 -5.47 -2.61 -2.40
C HIS A 41 -5.85 -4.10 -2.22
N GLY A 42 -5.42 -4.67 -1.11
CA GLY A 42 -5.71 -6.05 -0.70
C GLY A 42 -7.10 -6.27 -0.11
N ASN A 43 -7.32 -7.49 0.39
CA ASN A 43 -8.58 -7.91 1.00
C ASN A 43 -8.87 -7.11 2.29
N GLY A 44 -10.01 -6.43 2.36
CA GLY A 44 -10.40 -5.63 3.53
C GLY A 44 -9.70 -4.26 3.66
N ASP A 45 -8.71 -3.98 2.80
CA ASP A 45 -7.91 -2.75 2.85
C ASP A 45 -8.60 -1.58 2.08
N SER A 46 -7.88 -0.47 1.91
CA SER A 46 -8.33 0.73 1.21
C SER A 46 -7.17 1.41 0.46
N ALA A 47 -7.47 2.44 -0.33
CA ALA A 47 -6.50 3.27 -1.02
C ALA A 47 -5.44 3.89 -0.08
N ALA A 48 -5.76 4.09 1.20
CA ALA A 48 -4.86 4.74 2.15
C ALA A 48 -3.54 4.00 2.38
N LEU A 49 -3.49 2.69 2.16
CA LEU A 49 -2.25 1.94 2.29
C LEU A 49 -1.20 2.40 1.26
N TRP A 50 -1.63 2.92 0.10
CA TRP A 50 -0.73 3.41 -0.95
C TRP A 50 -0.12 4.79 -0.67
N GLN A 51 -0.49 5.46 0.43
CA GLN A 51 -0.02 6.82 0.76
C GLN A 51 1.50 6.99 0.63
N THR A 52 2.29 6.14 1.30
CA THR A 52 3.76 6.26 1.29
C THR A 52 4.35 5.84 -0.06
N THR A 53 3.75 4.87 -0.75
CA THR A 53 4.16 4.49 -2.11
C THR A 53 3.96 5.64 -3.09
N ILE A 54 2.79 6.29 -3.08
CA ILE A 54 2.49 7.49 -3.89
C ILE A 54 3.51 8.60 -3.58
N TRP A 55 3.75 8.87 -2.30
CA TRP A 55 4.74 9.85 -1.87
C TRP A 55 6.14 9.58 -2.40
N ARG A 56 6.58 8.31 -2.41
CA ARG A 56 7.88 7.92 -3.00
C ARG A 56 7.90 8.12 -4.51
N PHE A 57 6.81 7.79 -5.22
CA PHE A 57 6.68 8.07 -6.65
C PHE A 57 6.80 9.57 -6.95
N GLU A 58 6.05 10.40 -6.24
CA GLU A 58 6.09 11.85 -6.42
C GLU A 58 7.46 12.44 -6.03
N SER A 59 8.10 11.92 -4.97
CA SER A 59 9.46 12.34 -4.54
C SER A 59 10.52 12.08 -5.61
N ASN A 60 10.29 11.09 -6.47
CA ASN A 60 11.16 10.79 -7.60
C ASN A 60 10.73 11.45 -8.91
N GLY A 61 9.61 12.20 -8.89
CA GLY A 61 9.09 12.98 -10.01
C GLY A 61 8.06 12.24 -10.86
N TRP A 62 7.33 11.25 -10.35
CA TRP A 62 6.11 10.83 -11.03
C TRP A 62 5.01 11.89 -10.84
N PRO A 63 4.29 12.34 -11.90
CA PRO A 63 3.28 13.37 -11.74
C PRO A 63 2.12 12.91 -10.86
N ARG A 64 1.68 13.79 -9.94
CA ARG A 64 0.59 13.49 -8.98
C ARG A 64 -0.71 13.14 -9.69
N GLU A 65 -1.02 13.86 -10.77
CA GLU A 65 -2.18 13.65 -11.64
C GLU A 65 -2.12 12.35 -12.47
N ARG A 66 -1.03 11.58 -12.35
CA ARG A 66 -0.86 10.25 -12.94
C ARG A 66 -0.91 9.12 -11.90
N LEU A 67 -1.18 9.41 -10.62
CA LEU A 67 -1.18 8.42 -9.54
C LEU A 67 -2.58 8.26 -8.95
N PHE A 68 -3.20 7.10 -9.13
CA PHE A 68 -4.59 6.85 -8.76
C PHE A 68 -4.69 5.62 -7.86
N ALA A 69 -5.02 5.79 -6.59
CA ALA A 69 -5.38 4.67 -5.72
C ALA A 69 -6.90 4.59 -5.56
N VAL A 70 -7.45 3.38 -5.69
CA VAL A 70 -8.89 3.16 -5.74
C VAL A 70 -9.38 2.50 -4.46
N ASP A 71 -10.56 2.90 -3.98
CA ASP A 71 -11.23 2.30 -2.83
C ASP A 71 -12.32 1.35 -3.33
N GLN A 72 -12.01 0.06 -3.46
CA GLN A 72 -13.01 -0.94 -3.87
C GLN A 72 -14.08 -1.08 -2.78
N PRO A 73 -15.38 -0.89 -3.11
CA PRO A 73 -16.48 -1.21 -2.21
C PRO A 73 -16.53 -2.70 -1.87
N ASN A 74 -16.91 -3.02 -0.64
CA ASN A 74 -16.99 -4.40 -0.12
C ASN A 74 -15.67 -5.16 -0.36
N PRO A 75 -14.54 -4.66 0.17
CA PRO A 75 -13.19 -5.09 -0.21
C PRO A 75 -12.83 -6.51 0.28
N VAL A 76 -13.72 -7.17 1.01
CA VAL A 76 -13.54 -8.53 1.52
C VAL A 76 -14.10 -9.54 0.52
N ALA A 77 -13.33 -10.60 0.26
CA ALA A 77 -13.70 -11.75 -0.55
C ALA A 77 -14.87 -12.53 0.06
N ARG A 78 -15.74 -13.06 -0.81
CA ARG A 78 -16.76 -14.03 -0.40
C ARG A 78 -16.12 -15.32 0.12
N ASP A 79 -16.81 -16.00 1.02
CA ASP A 79 -16.35 -17.32 1.51
C ASP A 79 -16.40 -18.39 0.41
N ASP A 80 -17.38 -18.30 -0.49
CA ASP A 80 -17.51 -19.00 -1.76
C ASP A 80 -17.81 -17.95 -2.84
N ASP A 81 -16.98 -17.89 -3.90
CA ASP A 81 -17.08 -16.81 -4.90
C ASP A 81 -18.45 -16.78 -5.62
N ALA A 82 -19.06 -17.95 -5.79
CA ALA A 82 -20.34 -18.12 -6.49
C ALA A 82 -21.55 -17.77 -5.61
N VAL A 83 -21.39 -17.71 -4.28
CA VAL A 83 -22.49 -17.46 -3.35
C VAL A 83 -22.46 -16.00 -2.91
N ALA A 84 -23.52 -15.26 -3.22
CA ALA A 84 -23.65 -13.87 -2.79
C ALA A 84 -23.55 -13.76 -1.27
N GLN A 85 -22.73 -12.82 -0.78
CA GLN A 85 -22.51 -12.59 0.63
C GLN A 85 -22.54 -11.08 0.93
N PRO A 86 -23.43 -10.61 1.83
CA PRO A 86 -23.52 -9.19 2.16
C PRO A 86 -22.19 -8.59 2.65
N GLY A 87 -21.90 -7.35 2.22
CA GLY A 87 -20.68 -6.64 2.60
C GLY A 87 -19.39 -7.17 1.94
N ARG A 88 -19.51 -8.14 1.01
CA ARG A 88 -18.37 -8.79 0.35
C ARG A 88 -18.53 -8.80 -1.17
N SER A 89 -17.42 -8.93 -1.88
CA SER A 89 -17.39 -8.90 -3.35
C SER A 89 -16.85 -10.21 -3.95
N SER A 90 -17.36 -10.59 -5.11
CA SER A 90 -16.78 -11.67 -5.91
C SER A 90 -15.55 -11.22 -6.71
N THR A 91 -14.86 -12.19 -7.29
CA THR A 91 -13.78 -11.97 -8.26
C THR A 91 -14.26 -11.18 -9.49
N GLY A 92 -15.48 -11.47 -9.97
CA GLY A 92 -16.11 -10.80 -11.10
C GLY A 92 -16.47 -9.34 -10.80
N GLU A 93 -17.09 -9.08 -9.65
CA GLU A 93 -17.43 -7.71 -9.21
C GLU A 93 -16.17 -6.85 -9.06
N SER A 94 -15.09 -7.43 -8.51
CA SER A 94 -13.80 -6.76 -8.35
C SER A 94 -13.16 -6.42 -9.70
N ALA A 95 -13.21 -7.32 -10.69
CA ALA A 95 -12.69 -7.08 -12.03
C ALA A 95 -13.48 -6.00 -12.79
N VAL A 96 -14.82 -6.00 -12.66
CA VAL A 96 -15.69 -4.96 -13.23
C VAL A 96 -15.39 -3.60 -12.62
N PHE A 97 -15.22 -3.54 -11.28
CA PHE A 97 -14.81 -2.33 -10.58
C PHE A 97 -13.48 -1.79 -11.13
N LEU A 98 -12.44 -2.63 -11.18
CA LEU A 98 -11.13 -2.21 -11.67
C LEU A 98 -11.19 -1.74 -13.12
N LYS A 99 -11.93 -2.44 -13.99
CA LYS A 99 -12.15 -2.00 -15.38
C LYS A 99 -12.70 -0.58 -15.43
N ALA A 100 -13.75 -0.29 -14.66
CA ALA A 100 -14.39 1.02 -14.65
C ALA A 100 -13.43 2.12 -14.17
N GLU A 101 -12.59 1.83 -13.17
CA GLU A 101 -11.57 2.78 -12.71
C GLU A 101 -10.47 3.00 -13.74
N VAL A 102 -10.01 1.96 -14.44
CA VAL A 102 -9.05 2.10 -15.54
C VAL A 102 -9.63 2.93 -16.69
N ASP A 103 -10.89 2.68 -17.09
CA ASP A 103 -11.56 3.47 -18.12
C ASP A 103 -11.65 4.95 -17.73
N LYS A 104 -11.96 5.26 -16.46
CA LYS A 104 -11.97 6.64 -15.93
C LYS A 104 -10.59 7.28 -16.01
N VAL A 105 -9.54 6.56 -15.63
CA VAL A 105 -8.15 7.06 -15.65
C VAL A 105 -7.66 7.31 -17.08
N LEU A 106 -7.92 6.40 -18.01
CA LEU A 106 -7.58 6.59 -19.42
C LEU A 106 -8.30 7.82 -19.99
N LYS A 107 -9.60 7.96 -19.70
CA LYS A 107 -10.39 9.13 -20.12
C LYS A 107 -9.88 10.44 -19.51
N ALA A 108 -9.61 10.47 -18.21
CA ALA A 108 -9.19 11.68 -17.51
C ALA A 108 -7.80 12.18 -17.94
N THR A 109 -6.93 11.25 -18.34
CA THR A 109 -5.51 11.55 -18.58
C THR A 109 -5.12 11.52 -20.06
N GLY A 110 -6.01 11.06 -20.95
CA GLY A 110 -5.76 10.88 -22.37
C GLY A 110 -4.71 9.82 -22.71
N ALA A 111 -4.23 9.04 -21.73
CA ALA A 111 -3.26 7.99 -21.97
C ALA A 111 -3.90 6.80 -22.71
N SER A 112 -3.12 6.13 -23.55
CA SER A 112 -3.55 4.90 -24.23
C SER A 112 -3.37 3.65 -23.39
N LYS A 113 -2.48 3.68 -22.39
CA LYS A 113 -2.23 2.57 -21.47
C LYS A 113 -2.01 3.05 -20.03
N VAL A 114 -2.30 2.17 -19.09
CA VAL A 114 -1.98 2.34 -17.66
C VAL A 114 -0.93 1.34 -17.19
N VAL A 115 -0.39 1.59 -16.00
CA VAL A 115 0.32 0.62 -15.15
C VAL A 115 -0.63 0.21 -14.03
N LEU A 116 -0.68 -1.07 -13.70
CA LEU A 116 -1.45 -1.57 -12.56
C LEU A 116 -0.51 -2.09 -11.47
N ILE A 117 -0.70 -1.63 -10.23
CA ILE A 117 0.07 -2.09 -9.08
C ILE A 117 -0.90 -2.61 -8.02
N GLY A 118 -0.73 -3.87 -7.61
CA GLY A 118 -1.62 -4.53 -6.66
C GLY A 118 -0.89 -5.13 -5.48
N ASN A 119 -1.51 -5.06 -4.31
CA ASN A 119 -1.09 -5.82 -3.12
C ASN A 119 -2.10 -6.93 -2.83
N SER A 120 -1.63 -8.10 -2.41
CA SER A 120 -2.49 -9.19 -1.92
C SER A 120 -3.61 -9.51 -2.92
N ARG A 121 -4.86 -9.66 -2.46
CA ARG A 121 -6.07 -9.84 -3.29
C ARG A 121 -6.17 -8.89 -4.50
N GLY A 122 -5.70 -7.65 -4.37
CA GLY A 122 -5.70 -6.67 -5.46
C GLY A 122 -4.92 -7.16 -6.68
N GLY A 123 -3.90 -8.00 -6.48
CA GLY A 123 -3.16 -8.62 -7.59
C GLY A 123 -4.01 -9.61 -8.38
N ASN A 124 -4.82 -10.46 -7.73
CA ASN A 124 -5.73 -11.37 -8.45
C ASN A 124 -6.87 -10.62 -9.14
N THR A 125 -7.30 -9.48 -8.59
CA THR A 125 -8.22 -8.57 -9.29
C THR A 125 -7.60 -8.04 -10.59
N ILE A 126 -6.33 -7.59 -10.54
CA ILE A 126 -5.58 -7.16 -11.72
C ILE A 126 -5.42 -8.30 -12.73
N ARG A 127 -5.03 -9.49 -12.27
CA ARG A 127 -4.87 -10.67 -13.14
C ARG A 127 -6.16 -11.01 -13.86
N ASN A 128 -7.28 -11.03 -13.13
CA ASN A 128 -8.60 -11.29 -13.70
C ASN A 128 -8.99 -10.22 -14.73
N TYR A 129 -8.81 -8.94 -14.41
CA TYR A 129 -9.10 -7.85 -15.35
C TYR A 129 -8.23 -7.92 -16.62
N VAL A 130 -6.93 -8.18 -16.49
CA VAL A 130 -6.02 -8.25 -17.64
C VAL A 130 -6.34 -9.45 -18.52
N GLN A 131 -6.58 -10.63 -17.93
CA GLN A 131 -6.85 -11.86 -18.66
C GLN A 131 -8.27 -11.91 -19.25
N ASN A 132 -9.28 -11.56 -18.46
CA ASN A 132 -10.69 -11.80 -18.79
C ASN A 132 -11.49 -10.50 -19.02
N GLY A 133 -11.04 -9.36 -18.47
CA GLY A 133 -11.75 -8.08 -18.50
C GLY A 133 -11.33 -7.12 -19.62
N GLY A 134 -10.51 -7.57 -20.57
CA GLY A 134 -9.99 -6.78 -21.69
C GLY A 134 -8.78 -5.90 -21.34
N GLY A 135 -8.23 -6.02 -20.13
CA GLY A 135 -7.09 -5.20 -19.70
C GLY A 135 -5.81 -5.41 -20.53
N ALA A 136 -5.64 -6.57 -21.20
CA ALA A 136 -4.50 -6.84 -22.07
C ALA A 136 -4.26 -5.76 -23.15
N ALA A 137 -5.32 -5.11 -23.64
CA ALA A 137 -5.21 -4.07 -24.66
C ALA A 137 -4.66 -2.73 -24.11
N VAL A 138 -4.94 -2.43 -22.84
CA VAL A 138 -4.76 -1.09 -22.25
C VAL A 138 -3.81 -1.07 -21.06
N VAL A 139 -3.20 -2.20 -20.71
CA VAL A 139 -2.19 -2.28 -19.64
C VAL A 139 -0.81 -2.46 -20.25
N SER A 140 0.15 -1.69 -19.75
CA SER A 140 1.55 -1.76 -20.18
C SER A 140 2.40 -2.63 -19.24
N HIS A 141 2.19 -2.45 -17.94
CA HIS A 141 2.94 -3.11 -16.88
C HIS A 141 2.00 -3.49 -15.74
N VAL A 142 2.31 -4.61 -15.10
CA VAL A 142 1.67 -5.07 -13.86
C VAL A 142 2.74 -5.34 -12.82
N VAL A 143 2.52 -4.86 -11.60
CA VAL A 143 3.36 -5.11 -10.44
C VAL A 143 2.52 -5.69 -9.30
N LEU A 144 2.88 -6.87 -8.83
CA LEU A 144 2.11 -7.62 -7.82
C LEU A 144 2.97 -7.87 -6.58
N GLY A 145 2.65 -7.23 -5.45
CA GLY A 145 3.32 -7.52 -4.18
C GLY A 145 2.50 -8.45 -3.29
N GLY A 146 3.10 -9.56 -2.86
CA GLY A 146 2.46 -10.51 -1.95
C GLY A 146 1.15 -11.09 -2.51
N ASN A 147 1.02 -11.14 -3.84
CA ASN A 147 -0.21 -11.63 -4.46
C ASN A 147 -0.41 -13.11 -4.13
N PRO A 148 -1.60 -13.56 -3.71
CA PRO A 148 -1.90 -14.98 -3.54
C PRO A 148 -2.12 -15.64 -4.91
N ALA A 149 -1.06 -15.67 -5.73
CA ALA A 149 -1.09 -16.03 -7.14
C ALA A 149 -1.39 -17.51 -7.39
N HIS A 150 -1.14 -18.34 -6.38
CA HIS A 150 -1.46 -19.77 -6.35
C HIS A 150 -2.43 -20.11 -5.21
N GLY A 151 -3.07 -19.09 -4.62
CA GLY A 151 -3.87 -19.20 -3.40
C GLY A 151 -3.04 -19.03 -2.12
N ILE A 152 -3.72 -19.13 -0.98
CA ILE A 152 -3.12 -19.15 0.37
C ILE A 152 -3.35 -20.49 1.09
N TRP A 153 -4.12 -21.38 0.44
CA TRP A 153 -4.19 -22.82 0.70
C TRP A 153 -4.59 -23.54 -0.59
N ALA A 154 -4.25 -24.81 -0.73
CA ALA A 154 -4.70 -25.72 -1.76
C ALA A 154 -5.02 -27.09 -1.12
N VAL A 155 -6.13 -27.13 -0.38
CA VAL A 155 -6.52 -28.27 0.47
C VAL A 155 -7.92 -28.73 0.11
N LYS A 156 -8.05 -30.01 -0.25
CA LYS A 156 -9.34 -30.62 -0.59
C LYS A 156 -10.31 -30.53 0.59
N GLY A 157 -11.54 -30.11 0.33
CA GLY A 157 -12.61 -29.91 1.31
C GLY A 157 -12.55 -28.58 2.07
N LEU A 158 -11.50 -27.76 1.91
CA LEU A 158 -11.37 -26.47 2.59
C LEU A 158 -11.78 -25.33 1.67
N ARG A 159 -13.07 -24.95 1.69
CA ARG A 159 -13.63 -23.79 0.95
C ARG A 159 -13.07 -23.70 -0.48
N GLU A 160 -13.20 -24.78 -1.25
CA GLU A 160 -12.51 -24.90 -2.54
C GLU A 160 -12.90 -23.83 -3.56
N ASN A 161 -14.12 -23.33 -3.50
CA ASN A 161 -14.63 -22.26 -4.36
C ASN A 161 -14.25 -20.84 -3.91
N ASN A 162 -13.48 -20.69 -2.82
CA ASN A 162 -12.96 -19.39 -2.40
C ASN A 162 -11.88 -18.91 -3.38
N GLU A 163 -11.82 -17.61 -3.66
CA GLU A 163 -10.79 -17.06 -4.56
C GLU A 163 -9.35 -17.22 -4.06
N PHE A 164 -9.14 -17.46 -2.77
CA PHE A 164 -7.83 -17.76 -2.18
C PHE A 164 -7.49 -19.25 -2.13
N SER A 165 -8.40 -20.12 -2.55
CA SER A 165 -8.11 -21.54 -2.73
C SER A 165 -7.36 -21.75 -4.04
N GLY A 166 -6.18 -22.35 -3.97
CA GLY A 166 -5.42 -22.82 -5.13
C GLY A 166 -6.14 -23.90 -5.95
N LEU A 167 -7.17 -24.53 -5.37
CA LEU A 167 -8.03 -25.50 -6.03
C LEU A 167 -9.27 -24.88 -6.68
N SER A 168 -9.52 -23.59 -6.49
CA SER A 168 -10.69 -22.92 -7.07
C SER A 168 -10.60 -22.89 -8.59
N GLY A 169 -11.75 -23.00 -9.27
CA GLY A 169 -11.82 -22.83 -10.73
C GLY A 169 -11.28 -21.47 -11.18
N PHE A 170 -11.48 -20.42 -10.36
CA PHE A 170 -10.90 -19.11 -10.57
C PHE A 170 -9.36 -19.15 -10.61
N MET A 171 -8.72 -19.73 -9.59
CA MET A 171 -7.25 -19.78 -9.53
C MET A 171 -6.67 -20.65 -10.64
N GLN A 172 -7.29 -21.81 -10.92
CA GLN A 172 -6.86 -22.69 -12.02
C GLN A 172 -6.96 -21.99 -13.38
N GLN A 173 -8.02 -21.21 -13.62
CA GLN A 173 -8.17 -20.43 -14.84
C GLN A 173 -7.09 -19.34 -14.97
N LEU A 174 -6.77 -18.63 -13.88
CA LEU A 174 -5.72 -17.62 -13.91
C LEU A 174 -4.33 -18.24 -14.16
N ASN A 175 -4.05 -19.42 -13.62
CA ASN A 175 -2.75 -20.08 -13.72
C ASN A 175 -2.60 -20.99 -14.95
N ALA A 176 -3.68 -21.20 -15.73
CA ALA A 176 -3.59 -21.98 -16.96
C ALA A 176 -2.52 -21.41 -17.92
N PRO A 177 -1.77 -22.21 -18.68
CA PRO A 177 -0.80 -21.73 -19.67
C PRO A 177 -1.38 -20.70 -20.66
N LYS A 178 -0.70 -19.57 -20.86
CA LYS A 178 -1.05 -18.53 -21.85
C LYS A 178 -0.19 -18.57 -23.11
N GLY A 179 0.79 -19.46 -23.13
CA GLY A 179 1.74 -19.64 -24.22
C GLY A 179 2.35 -21.05 -24.21
N PRO A 180 3.07 -21.42 -25.27
CA PRO A 180 3.65 -22.75 -25.42
C PRO A 180 4.69 -23.09 -24.36
N ASN A 181 5.29 -22.09 -23.69
CA ASN A 181 6.27 -22.35 -22.64
C ASN A 181 5.61 -22.44 -21.26
N GLY A 182 4.28 -22.39 -21.15
CA GLY A 182 3.56 -22.49 -19.89
C GLY A 182 3.59 -21.21 -19.06
N GLU A 183 3.70 -20.04 -19.69
CA GLU A 183 3.59 -18.75 -19.01
C GLU A 183 2.21 -18.59 -18.35
N GLU A 184 2.18 -18.05 -17.14
CA GLU A 184 0.93 -17.76 -16.40
C GLU A 184 0.45 -16.33 -16.63
N VAL A 185 1.32 -15.50 -17.19
CA VAL A 185 1.07 -14.08 -17.43
C VAL A 185 0.53 -13.82 -18.82
N THR A 186 -0.36 -12.84 -18.95
CA THR A 186 -0.94 -12.47 -20.26
C THR A 186 0.13 -11.88 -21.18
N PRO A 187 0.28 -12.39 -22.43
CA PRO A 187 1.25 -11.88 -23.40
C PRO A 187 1.08 -10.39 -23.70
N GLY A 188 2.20 -9.70 -24.00
CA GLY A 188 2.20 -8.29 -24.39
C GLY A 188 2.17 -7.28 -23.23
N VAL A 189 1.89 -7.74 -22.01
CA VAL A 189 2.02 -6.97 -20.76
C VAL A 189 3.31 -7.38 -20.06
N LYS A 190 4.04 -6.42 -19.45
CA LYS A 190 5.23 -6.75 -18.65
C LYS A 190 4.83 -6.98 -17.20
N TRP A 191 5.32 -8.04 -16.59
CA TRP A 191 4.92 -8.45 -15.23
C TRP A 191 6.10 -8.48 -14.27
N LEU A 192 5.89 -7.91 -13.09
CA LEU A 192 6.76 -8.02 -11.92
C LEU A 192 5.96 -8.63 -10.77
N THR A 193 6.54 -9.63 -10.10
CA THR A 193 6.08 -10.05 -8.78
C THR A 193 7.14 -9.68 -7.74
N LEU A 194 6.68 -9.19 -6.60
CA LEU A 194 7.47 -8.91 -5.42
C LEU A 194 6.97 -9.83 -4.31
N ARG A 195 7.85 -10.71 -3.83
CA ARG A 195 7.50 -11.65 -2.76
C ARG A 195 8.46 -11.53 -1.59
N SER A 196 7.97 -11.88 -0.42
CA SER A 196 8.83 -12.13 0.73
C SER A 196 9.72 -13.35 0.48
N ASP A 197 10.87 -13.39 1.15
CA ASP A 197 11.67 -14.61 1.26
C ASP A 197 10.92 -15.69 2.04
N ASN A 198 10.39 -15.37 3.22
CA ASN A 198 9.65 -16.30 4.07
C ASN A 198 8.69 -15.67 5.11
N ASN A 199 8.58 -14.34 5.18
CA ASN A 199 7.81 -13.64 6.21
C ASN A 199 6.44 -13.13 5.71
N ASP A 200 5.99 -13.56 4.54
CA ASP A 200 4.62 -13.33 4.08
C ASP A 200 3.70 -14.34 4.77
N LYS A 201 2.83 -13.90 5.69
CA LYS A 201 1.97 -14.79 6.47
C LYS A 201 0.99 -15.64 5.65
N TYR A 202 0.71 -15.29 4.39
CA TYR A 202 -0.22 -16.04 3.54
C TYR A 202 0.47 -16.97 2.53
N ALA A 203 1.74 -16.69 2.18
CA ALA A 203 2.58 -17.59 1.40
C ALA A 203 3.42 -18.47 2.35
N GLN A 204 2.76 -19.42 3.02
CA GLN A 204 3.36 -20.22 4.09
C GLN A 204 3.05 -21.70 3.91
N PRO A 205 4.03 -22.62 4.08
CA PRO A 205 3.77 -24.06 4.02
C PRO A 205 2.90 -24.56 5.16
N ASP A 206 2.93 -23.87 6.31
CA ASP A 206 2.12 -24.19 7.49
C ASP A 206 0.89 -23.31 7.62
N GLY A 207 -0.23 -23.91 8.05
CA GLY A 207 -1.54 -23.28 8.14
C GLY A 207 -1.78 -22.39 9.37
N VAL A 208 -0.77 -22.05 10.17
CA VAL A 208 -0.91 -21.15 11.35
C VAL A 208 -1.77 -19.93 11.03
N TRP A 209 -1.50 -19.22 9.94
CA TRP A 209 -2.15 -17.94 9.63
C TRP A 209 -3.51 -18.07 8.93
N ILE A 210 -3.91 -19.29 8.57
CA ILE A 210 -5.26 -19.60 8.09
C ILE A 210 -6.09 -20.34 9.16
N GLY A 211 -5.60 -20.38 10.40
CA GLY A 211 -6.31 -20.98 11.54
C GLY A 211 -6.18 -22.50 11.64
N ALA A 212 -5.22 -23.11 10.94
CA ALA A 212 -4.96 -24.55 10.92
C ALA A 212 -3.48 -24.86 11.22
N PRO A 213 -2.95 -24.49 12.40
CA PRO A 213 -1.53 -24.68 12.73
C PRO A 213 -1.12 -26.15 12.65
N GLY A 214 0.06 -26.43 12.09
CA GLY A 214 0.57 -27.79 11.89
C GLY A 214 -0.06 -28.53 10.70
N LYS A 215 -0.96 -27.90 9.95
CA LYS A 215 -1.54 -28.47 8.72
C LYS A 215 -0.87 -27.85 7.49
N PRO A 216 -0.49 -28.66 6.49
CA PRO A 216 0.08 -28.12 5.27
C PRO A 216 -0.96 -27.31 4.49
N THR A 217 -0.59 -26.12 4.07
CA THR A 217 -1.39 -25.30 3.14
C THR A 217 -1.25 -25.77 1.70
N ASN A 218 -0.19 -26.52 1.39
CA ASN A 218 0.28 -26.81 0.02
C ASN A 218 0.66 -25.56 -0.79
N ILE A 219 0.97 -24.45 -0.11
CA ILE A 219 1.49 -23.20 -0.70
C ILE A 219 2.87 -22.92 -0.11
N GLY A 220 3.87 -22.72 -0.96
CA GLY A 220 5.23 -22.36 -0.53
C GLY A 220 5.44 -20.84 -0.41
N PHE A 221 6.63 -20.45 0.07
CA PHE A 221 7.05 -19.05 0.10
C PHE A 221 7.15 -18.40 -1.29
N ASP A 222 7.32 -19.22 -2.32
CA ASP A 222 7.35 -18.85 -3.72
C ASP A 222 5.95 -18.77 -4.37
N GLY A 223 4.88 -19.10 -3.64
CA GLY A 223 3.50 -19.05 -4.14
C GLY A 223 3.06 -17.73 -4.83
N PRO A 224 3.60 -16.55 -4.47
CA PRO A 224 3.31 -15.32 -5.21
C PRO A 224 3.98 -15.18 -6.57
N ALA A 225 5.03 -15.96 -6.85
CA ALA A 225 5.76 -15.91 -8.11
C ALA A 225 4.87 -16.39 -9.27
N LEU A 226 5.08 -15.82 -10.46
CA LEU A 226 4.38 -16.20 -11.68
C LEU A 226 5.37 -16.54 -12.79
N LYS A 227 5.14 -17.65 -13.48
CA LYS A 227 5.94 -18.02 -14.65
C LYS A 227 5.70 -17.04 -15.80
N GLY A 228 6.79 -16.52 -16.35
CA GLY A 228 6.77 -15.46 -17.37
C GLY A 228 6.82 -14.03 -16.82
N ALA A 229 6.76 -13.86 -15.50
CA ALA A 229 7.06 -12.58 -14.85
C ALA A 229 8.55 -12.44 -14.49
N THR A 230 9.02 -11.21 -14.30
CA THR A 230 10.18 -10.96 -13.45
C THR A 230 9.77 -11.21 -12.00
N ASN A 231 10.44 -12.11 -11.29
CA ASN A 231 10.11 -12.45 -9.91
C ASN A 231 11.25 -11.99 -8.99
N ILE A 232 10.98 -11.05 -8.09
CA ILE A 232 11.96 -10.52 -7.13
C ILE A 232 11.60 -10.95 -5.72
N VAL A 233 12.60 -11.45 -5.00
CA VAL A 233 12.51 -11.79 -3.58
C VAL A 233 13.03 -10.63 -2.75
N LEU A 234 12.20 -10.12 -1.84
CA LEU A 234 12.53 -9.06 -0.91
C LEU A 234 12.84 -9.71 0.45
N PRO A 235 14.07 -9.59 0.97
CA PRO A 235 14.44 -10.21 2.24
C PRO A 235 13.63 -9.65 3.41
N ARG A 236 13.12 -10.53 4.27
CA ARG A 236 12.49 -10.24 5.57
C ARG A 236 11.21 -9.40 5.58
N VAL A 237 10.74 -8.94 4.41
CA VAL A 237 9.52 -8.13 4.32
C VAL A 237 8.29 -8.97 4.66
N ASP A 238 7.33 -8.39 5.35
CA ASP A 238 6.04 -9.03 5.59
C ASP A 238 5.12 -8.94 4.36
N HIS A 239 3.95 -9.59 4.44
CA HIS A 239 2.99 -9.64 3.34
C HIS A 239 2.60 -8.27 2.76
N ARG A 240 2.43 -7.24 3.62
CA ARG A 240 2.04 -5.90 3.18
C ARG A 240 3.27 -5.12 2.69
N GLU A 241 4.41 -5.27 3.35
CA GLU A 241 5.66 -4.65 2.94
C GLU A 241 6.16 -5.06 1.55
N THR A 242 5.71 -6.20 1.00
CA THR A 242 5.92 -6.58 -0.40
C THR A 242 5.43 -5.51 -1.41
N SER A 243 4.58 -4.58 -1.00
CA SER A 243 4.07 -3.47 -1.82
C SER A 243 4.34 -2.08 -1.23
N PHE A 244 4.45 -1.96 0.09
CA PHE A 244 4.50 -0.66 0.77
C PHE A 244 5.88 -0.29 1.33
N SER A 245 6.85 -1.23 1.31
CA SER A 245 8.21 -0.97 1.80
C SER A 245 9.04 -0.10 0.83
N PRO A 246 10.08 0.58 1.34
CA PRO A 246 11.12 1.21 0.52
C PRO A 246 11.72 0.26 -0.55
N ALA A 247 11.99 -1.00 -0.18
CA ALA A 247 12.57 -2.00 -1.08
C ALA A 247 11.61 -2.39 -2.20
N ALA A 248 10.32 -2.58 -1.89
CA ALA A 248 9.29 -2.84 -2.89
C ALA A 248 9.14 -1.66 -3.86
N PHE A 249 9.17 -0.42 -3.35
CA PHE A 249 9.16 0.78 -4.19
C PHE A 249 10.38 0.83 -5.13
N ALA A 250 11.59 0.58 -4.61
CA ALA A 250 12.80 0.62 -5.43
C ALA A 250 12.77 -0.40 -6.58
N ALA A 251 12.37 -1.64 -6.29
CA ALA A 251 12.22 -2.69 -7.30
C ALA A 251 11.14 -2.33 -8.34
N THR A 252 10.00 -1.81 -7.89
CA THR A 252 8.92 -1.32 -8.75
C THR A 252 9.41 -0.21 -9.67
N TRP A 253 10.07 0.81 -9.12
CA TRP A 253 10.57 1.94 -9.90
C TRP A 253 11.57 1.49 -10.95
N GLN A 254 12.52 0.63 -10.58
CA GLN A 254 13.52 0.10 -11.51
C GLN A 254 12.89 -0.73 -12.63
N PHE A 255 11.88 -1.54 -12.32
CA PHE A 255 11.14 -2.29 -13.33
C PHE A 255 10.39 -1.37 -14.32
N LEU A 256 9.77 -0.30 -13.83
CA LEU A 256 8.99 0.61 -14.67
C LEU A 256 9.87 1.55 -15.51
N THR A 257 11.06 1.92 -15.02
CA THR A 257 11.89 2.98 -15.63
C THR A 257 13.22 2.50 -16.19
N GLY A 258 13.65 1.28 -15.83
CA GLY A 258 14.97 0.74 -16.18
C GLY A 258 16.12 1.29 -15.35
N GLN A 259 15.87 2.16 -14.36
CA GLN A 259 16.89 2.83 -13.54
C GLN A 259 16.51 2.80 -12.06
N ALA A 260 17.47 2.85 -11.15
CA ALA A 260 17.19 2.98 -9.72
C ALA A 260 16.46 4.31 -9.41
N PRO A 261 15.60 4.38 -8.37
CA PRO A 261 15.04 5.65 -7.93
C PRO A 261 16.15 6.56 -7.39
N ARG A 262 15.95 7.88 -7.46
CA ARG A 262 16.83 8.86 -6.81
C ARG A 262 16.80 8.72 -5.29
N THR A 263 15.65 8.38 -4.72
CA THR A 263 15.48 8.18 -3.28
C THR A 263 14.35 7.20 -2.98
N THR A 264 14.43 6.48 -1.87
CA THR A 264 13.30 5.73 -1.31
C THR A 264 12.60 6.47 -0.17
N GLU A 265 13.12 7.64 0.21
CA GLU A 265 12.56 8.53 1.21
C GLU A 265 11.45 9.40 0.64
N VAL A 266 10.62 9.92 1.54
CA VAL A 266 9.57 10.88 1.21
C VAL A 266 10.13 12.29 1.29
N ALA A 267 10.32 12.95 0.14
CA ALA A 267 10.74 14.34 0.10
C ALA A 267 9.57 15.26 0.51
N PRO A 268 9.80 16.25 1.40
CA PRO A 268 8.77 17.19 1.79
C PRO A 268 8.43 18.19 0.68
N GLU A 269 7.23 18.77 0.73
CA GLU A 269 6.83 19.90 -0.11
C GLU A 269 6.31 21.06 0.75
N ALA A 270 6.47 22.30 0.28
CA ALA A 270 6.19 23.48 1.08
C ALA A 270 4.68 23.67 1.40
N ASN A 271 3.81 23.30 0.46
CA ASN A 271 2.37 23.50 0.57
C ASN A 271 1.68 22.14 0.67
N VAL A 272 1.30 21.75 1.88
CA VAL A 272 0.65 20.45 2.13
C VAL A 272 -0.86 20.61 2.14
N VAL A 273 -1.53 19.84 1.29
CA VAL A 273 -2.98 19.69 1.24
C VAL A 273 -3.33 18.22 1.48
N LEU A 274 -4.08 17.97 2.55
CA LEU A 274 -4.56 16.64 2.90
C LEU A 274 -6.00 16.46 2.43
N ASN A 275 -6.26 15.29 1.86
CA ASN A 275 -7.58 14.86 1.46
C ASN A 275 -7.67 13.33 1.60
N GLY A 276 -8.88 12.82 1.58
CA GLY A 276 -9.18 11.41 1.72
C GLY A 276 -10.65 11.21 1.99
N ARG A 277 -11.02 9.98 2.36
CA ARG A 277 -12.42 9.60 2.61
C ARG A 277 -12.61 9.08 4.03
N ALA A 278 -13.73 9.43 4.64
CA ALA A 278 -14.22 8.80 5.86
C ALA A 278 -15.08 7.59 5.49
N LEU A 279 -14.57 6.39 5.74
CA LEU A 279 -15.12 5.13 5.21
C LEU A 279 -15.37 4.10 6.32
N GLY A 280 -16.41 3.29 6.13
CA GLY A 280 -16.60 2.04 6.88
C GLY A 280 -15.62 0.95 6.45
N ALA A 281 -15.71 -0.22 7.08
CA ALA A 281 -14.90 -1.39 6.71
C ALA A 281 -15.18 -1.87 5.27
N GLU A 282 -16.37 -1.57 4.77
CA GLU A 282 -16.86 -1.88 3.44
C GLU A 282 -16.37 -0.89 2.36
N ASN A 283 -15.50 0.08 2.72
CA ASN A 283 -15.11 1.21 1.86
C ASN A 283 -16.30 2.07 1.38
N LEU A 284 -17.42 2.02 2.11
CA LEU A 284 -18.58 2.87 1.88
C LEU A 284 -18.49 4.16 2.71
N ALA A 285 -19.00 5.26 2.16
CA ALA A 285 -18.97 6.57 2.79
C ALA A 285 -19.76 6.60 4.11
N LEU A 286 -19.17 7.19 5.14
CA LEU A 286 -19.83 7.41 6.43
C LEU A 286 -20.66 8.70 6.38
N ASN A 287 -21.77 8.65 5.63
CA ASN A 287 -22.66 9.79 5.45
C ASN A 287 -23.18 10.29 6.80
N GLY A 288 -23.08 11.60 7.03
CA GLY A 288 -23.49 12.22 8.30
C GLY A 288 -22.42 12.17 9.41
N ALA A 289 -21.26 11.55 9.16
CA ALA A 289 -20.11 11.71 10.05
C ALA A 289 -19.57 13.15 10.01
N THR A 290 -18.77 13.50 11.01
CA THR A 290 -17.98 14.75 11.04
C THR A 290 -16.52 14.43 11.30
N VAL A 291 -15.63 15.07 10.54
CA VAL A 291 -14.19 15.06 10.76
C VAL A 291 -13.78 16.42 11.31
N THR A 292 -13.13 16.41 12.47
CA THR A 292 -12.52 17.60 13.07
C THR A 292 -11.03 17.35 13.27
N VAL A 293 -10.17 18.31 12.91
CA VAL A 293 -8.72 18.17 12.98
C VAL A 293 -8.16 19.17 13.98
N TYR A 294 -7.26 18.70 14.84
CA TYR A 294 -6.50 19.53 15.76
C TYR A 294 -5.01 19.32 15.52
N THR A 295 -4.23 20.40 15.62
CA THR A 295 -2.78 20.26 15.81
C THR A 295 -2.52 19.83 17.24
N VAL A 296 -1.59 18.88 17.42
CA VAL A 296 -1.24 18.35 18.74
C VAL A 296 0.26 18.46 19.02
N ASP A 297 0.60 18.56 20.30
CA ASP A 297 1.96 18.41 20.78
C ASP A 297 2.42 16.96 20.57
N PRO A 298 3.52 16.71 19.84
CA PRO A 298 3.93 15.35 19.50
C PRO A 298 4.45 14.54 20.69
N ALA A 299 4.85 15.17 21.80
CA ALA A 299 5.36 14.49 22.98
C ALA A 299 4.25 14.07 23.95
N THR A 300 3.13 14.80 23.97
CA THR A 300 2.03 14.62 24.94
C THR A 300 0.69 14.25 24.30
N GLY A 301 0.52 14.49 23.00
CA GLY A 301 -0.76 14.33 22.30
C GLY A 301 -1.80 15.41 22.66
N ALA A 302 -1.45 16.41 23.46
CA ALA A 302 -2.38 17.48 23.83
C ALA A 302 -2.63 18.43 22.65
N ARG A 303 -3.88 18.89 22.50
CA ARG A 303 -4.24 19.88 21.48
C ARG A 303 -3.52 21.20 21.74
N LEU A 304 -2.96 21.81 20.69
CA LEU A 304 -2.24 23.09 20.76
C LEU A 304 -3.15 24.32 20.55
N GLY A 305 -4.46 24.11 20.44
CA GLY A 305 -5.44 25.19 20.25
C GLY A 305 -6.79 24.65 19.80
N GLU A 306 -7.61 25.57 19.25
CA GLU A 306 -8.90 25.26 18.63
C GLU A 306 -8.75 24.34 17.40
N ALA A 307 -9.87 23.80 16.94
CA ALA A 307 -9.89 23.00 15.72
C ALA A 307 -9.36 23.80 14.53
N VAL A 308 -8.42 23.22 13.78
CA VAL A 308 -7.84 23.81 12.57
C VAL A 308 -8.64 23.48 11.32
N PHE A 309 -9.57 22.51 11.41
CA PHE A 309 -10.45 22.11 10.33
C PHE A 309 -11.66 21.33 10.86
N THR A 310 -12.83 21.54 10.24
CA THR A 310 -14.03 20.73 10.48
C THR A 310 -14.79 20.52 9.18
N LYS A 311 -15.25 19.30 8.94
CA LYS A 311 -16.04 18.94 7.74
C LYS A 311 -17.07 17.86 8.05
N SER A 312 -18.32 18.11 7.66
CA SER A 312 -19.36 17.07 7.59
C SER A 312 -19.21 16.23 6.34
N ILE A 313 -19.45 14.92 6.48
CA ILE A 313 -19.22 13.92 5.43
C ILE A 313 -20.51 13.67 4.64
N GLY A 314 -20.43 13.88 3.33
CA GLY A 314 -21.51 13.62 2.38
C GLY A 314 -21.36 12.26 1.67
N ALA A 315 -22.20 12.04 0.65
CA ALA A 315 -22.29 10.79 -0.10
C ALA A 315 -20.98 10.31 -0.77
N ASP A 316 -20.06 11.22 -1.08
CA ASP A 316 -18.76 10.86 -1.65
C ASP A 316 -17.75 10.40 -0.59
N GLY A 317 -18.06 10.60 0.69
CA GLY A 317 -17.21 10.29 1.83
C GLY A 317 -16.03 11.25 2.02
N ARG A 318 -15.87 12.29 1.19
CA ARG A 318 -14.66 13.12 1.23
C ARG A 318 -14.66 14.07 2.43
N TRP A 319 -13.53 14.11 3.14
CA TRP A 319 -13.36 15.01 4.28
C TRP A 319 -12.45 16.21 3.97
N GLY A 320 -11.58 16.15 2.96
CA GLY A 320 -10.74 17.29 2.55
C GLY A 320 -11.40 18.19 1.49
N PRO A 321 -10.66 19.14 0.90
CA PRO A 321 -9.23 19.42 1.14
C PRO A 321 -8.99 20.23 2.43
N PHE A 322 -7.93 19.88 3.16
CA PHE A 322 -7.43 20.60 4.33
C PHE A 322 -6.00 21.10 4.06
N LYS A 323 -5.76 22.41 4.21
CA LYS A 323 -4.41 23.00 4.12
C LYS A 323 -3.67 22.75 5.44
N ALA A 324 -2.71 21.84 5.42
CA ALA A 324 -1.96 21.41 6.60
C ALA A 324 -0.56 22.04 6.62
N ARG A 325 0.02 22.13 7.82
CA ARG A 325 1.48 22.24 8.01
C ARG A 325 2.10 20.86 7.91
N GLY A 326 3.18 20.72 7.14
CA GLY A 326 3.80 19.42 6.85
C GLY A 326 4.68 18.85 7.96
N ASP A 327 5.04 19.69 8.95
CA ASP A 327 5.89 19.37 10.10
C ASP A 327 5.09 19.14 11.40
N ALA A 328 3.77 19.31 11.36
CA ALA A 328 2.91 19.21 12.52
C ALA A 328 2.26 17.82 12.67
N ALA A 329 2.17 17.33 13.90
CA ALA A 329 1.34 16.18 14.24
C ALA A 329 -0.13 16.61 14.39
N TYR A 330 -1.05 15.69 14.07
CA TYR A 330 -2.49 15.94 14.11
C TYR A 330 -3.27 14.86 14.83
N GLU A 331 -4.35 15.28 15.48
CA GLU A 331 -5.47 14.44 15.88
C GLU A 331 -6.62 14.65 14.88
N PHE A 332 -7.05 13.57 14.23
CA PHE A 332 -8.27 13.53 13.42
C PHE A 332 -9.38 12.89 14.27
N VAL A 333 -10.39 13.68 14.62
CA VAL A 333 -11.58 13.23 15.33
C VAL A 333 -12.65 12.87 14.32
N LEU A 334 -12.91 11.58 14.14
CA LEU A 334 -14.01 11.06 13.33
C LEU A 334 -15.19 10.73 14.24
N ALA A 335 -16.19 11.61 14.26
CA ALA A 335 -17.43 11.40 14.99
C ALA A 335 -18.49 10.82 14.04
N THR A 336 -19.07 9.69 14.40
CA THR A 336 -20.08 9.00 13.59
C THR A 336 -21.33 8.71 14.44
N PRO A 337 -22.54 8.83 13.88
CA PRO A 337 -23.75 8.45 14.61
C PRO A 337 -23.83 6.94 14.96
N SER A 338 -23.15 6.08 14.19
CA SER A 338 -23.32 4.62 14.26
C SER A 338 -22.13 3.84 14.84
N TYR A 339 -20.96 4.47 14.98
CA TYR A 339 -19.73 3.82 15.47
C TYR A 339 -19.06 4.56 16.65
N GLY A 340 -19.66 5.64 17.15
CA GLY A 340 -19.06 6.49 18.18
C GLY A 340 -18.00 7.44 17.61
N THR A 341 -17.02 7.81 18.45
CA THR A 341 -15.96 8.78 18.10
C THR A 341 -14.58 8.13 18.11
N THR A 342 -13.85 8.26 17.01
CA THR A 342 -12.47 7.80 16.90
C THR A 342 -11.51 8.97 16.87
N HIS A 343 -10.51 8.96 17.75
CA HIS A 343 -9.44 9.94 17.83
C HIS A 343 -8.17 9.36 17.21
N ILE A 344 -7.86 9.75 15.98
CA ILE A 344 -6.77 9.18 15.19
C ILE A 344 -5.58 10.14 15.24
N TYR A 345 -4.52 9.75 15.94
CA TYR A 345 -3.27 10.50 16.03
C TYR A 345 -2.31 10.05 14.94
N ARG A 346 -1.76 11.01 14.20
CA ARG A 346 -0.89 10.79 13.04
C ARG A 346 0.38 11.62 13.13
N SER A 347 1.47 11.02 12.66
CA SER A 347 2.75 11.69 12.43
C SER A 347 2.61 12.81 11.41
N PRO A 348 3.58 13.75 11.34
CA PRO A 348 3.59 14.79 10.33
C PRO A 348 3.48 14.27 8.90
N PHE A 349 2.83 15.06 8.04
CA PHE A 349 2.62 14.78 6.63
C PHE A 349 3.56 15.66 5.80
N PRO A 350 4.77 15.20 5.42
CA PRO A 350 5.78 16.03 4.77
C PRO A 350 5.31 16.55 3.40
N ARG A 351 4.29 15.95 2.80
CA ARG A 351 3.73 16.34 1.51
C ARG A 351 2.24 16.03 1.41
N SER A 352 1.56 16.64 0.44
CA SER A 352 0.12 16.44 0.21
C SER A 352 -0.22 14.98 -0.06
N SER A 353 -1.44 14.60 0.28
CA SER A 353 -1.97 13.27 -0.02
C SER A 353 -3.47 13.37 -0.28
N GLY A 354 -3.94 12.69 -1.32
CA GLY A 354 -5.36 12.55 -1.63
C GLY A 354 -6.04 11.33 -1.01
N VAL A 355 -5.28 10.50 -0.29
CA VAL A 355 -5.70 9.16 0.17
C VAL A 355 -5.51 8.98 1.68
N VAL A 356 -5.65 10.05 2.46
CA VAL A 356 -5.64 9.96 3.92
C VAL A 356 -7.04 9.51 4.37
N ASN A 357 -7.36 8.23 4.18
CA ASN A 357 -8.67 7.72 4.56
C ASN A 357 -8.76 7.53 6.07
N LEU A 358 -9.91 7.87 6.64
CA LEU A 358 -10.21 7.74 8.06
C LEU A 358 -11.27 6.64 8.23
N ARG A 359 -10.97 5.67 9.10
CA ARG A 359 -11.90 4.59 9.45
C ARG A 359 -12.26 4.66 10.93
N PRO A 360 -13.51 4.35 11.30
CA PRO A 360 -13.92 4.32 12.68
C PRO A 360 -13.32 3.08 13.35
N GLU A 361 -12.94 3.23 14.61
CA GLU A 361 -12.61 2.15 15.53
C GLU A 361 -13.63 2.12 16.65
N ARG A 362 -13.92 0.94 17.18
CA ARG A 362 -14.97 0.72 18.17
C ARG A 362 -14.45 0.09 19.46
N VAL A 363 -15.12 0.44 20.54
CA VAL A 363 -15.14 -0.38 21.75
C VAL A 363 -15.84 -1.70 21.41
N THR A 364 -15.24 -2.81 21.81
CA THR A 364 -15.74 -4.16 21.55
C THR A 364 -16.13 -4.83 22.86
N PRO A 365 -16.93 -5.91 22.85
CA PRO A 365 -17.22 -6.68 24.06
C PRO A 365 -15.95 -7.17 24.79
N ALA A 366 -14.86 -7.42 24.05
CA ALA A 366 -13.57 -7.83 24.61
C ALA A 366 -12.86 -6.71 25.38
N ASP A 367 -13.34 -5.47 25.32
CA ASP A 367 -12.79 -4.34 26.09
C ASP A 367 -13.40 -4.23 27.49
N GLY A 368 -14.48 -4.97 27.76
CA GLY A 368 -15.08 -5.08 29.09
C GLY A 368 -15.40 -3.72 29.70
N SER A 369 -14.94 -3.49 30.93
CA SER A 369 -15.15 -2.26 31.70
C SER A 369 -13.99 -1.26 31.59
N ALA A 370 -13.22 -1.30 30.50
CA ALA A 370 -12.11 -0.36 30.29
C ALA A 370 -12.59 1.11 30.38
N GLY A 371 -11.82 1.94 31.07
CA GLY A 371 -12.03 3.40 31.12
C GLY A 371 -11.71 4.08 29.81
N ALA A 372 -10.66 3.60 29.13
CA ALA A 372 -10.28 4.03 27.80
C ALA A 372 -9.70 2.85 27.01
N VAL A 373 -9.86 2.92 25.68
CA VAL A 373 -9.27 1.98 24.73
C VAL A 373 -8.34 2.74 23.80
N VAL A 374 -7.10 2.27 23.69
CA VAL A 374 -6.10 2.80 22.76
C VAL A 374 -5.60 1.69 21.85
N VAL A 375 -5.64 1.93 20.54
CA VAL A 375 -5.18 0.99 19.51
C VAL A 375 -3.93 1.55 18.86
N PHE A 376 -2.83 0.80 18.92
CA PHE A 376 -1.62 1.09 18.14
C PHE A 376 -1.64 0.25 16.87
N THR A 377 -1.63 0.88 15.70
CA THR A 377 -1.85 0.20 14.42
C THR A 377 -0.79 0.54 13.38
N ARG A 378 -0.44 -0.47 12.58
CA ARG A 378 0.52 -0.45 11.47
C ARG A 378 -0.20 -0.81 10.16
N PRO A 379 -0.87 0.13 9.46
CA PRO A 379 -1.69 -0.21 8.30
C PRO A 379 -0.93 -0.84 7.13
N ARG A 380 0.35 -0.48 6.96
CA ARG A 380 1.18 -0.84 5.79
C ARG A 380 2.15 -2.00 6.04
N GLY A 381 1.93 -2.74 7.13
CA GLY A 381 2.78 -3.86 7.52
C GLY A 381 2.20 -4.67 8.67
N TYR A 382 2.98 -5.60 9.19
CA TYR A 382 2.69 -6.39 10.39
C TYR A 382 3.82 -6.24 11.41
N PHE A 383 3.53 -6.42 12.69
CA PHE A 383 4.53 -6.43 13.75
C PHE A 383 5.28 -7.76 13.74
N ASP A 384 6.62 -7.70 13.72
CA ASP A 384 7.49 -8.87 13.79
C ASP A 384 8.55 -8.67 14.89
N ALA A 385 8.43 -9.40 16.00
CA ALA A 385 9.32 -9.28 17.15
C ALA A 385 10.78 -9.72 16.86
N GLN A 386 11.04 -10.41 15.75
CA GLN A 386 12.38 -10.83 15.34
C GLN A 386 13.04 -9.84 14.39
N ARG A 387 12.27 -8.91 13.81
CA ARG A 387 12.74 -7.93 12.83
C ARG A 387 12.69 -6.51 13.36
N ASP A 388 11.64 -6.18 14.09
CA ASP A 388 11.28 -4.80 14.39
C ASP A 388 11.59 -4.43 15.84
N THR A 389 11.84 -3.14 16.06
CA THR A 389 11.87 -2.50 17.38
C THR A 389 10.52 -1.82 17.59
N MET A 390 9.87 -2.11 18.72
CA MET A 390 8.51 -1.61 18.97
C MET A 390 8.18 -1.56 20.44
N ARG A 391 7.41 -0.55 20.83
CA ARG A 391 6.94 -0.36 22.20
C ARG A 391 5.56 0.27 22.19
N PHE A 392 4.69 -0.14 23.11
CA PHE A 392 3.38 0.47 23.30
C PHE A 392 3.09 0.62 24.78
N ASP A 393 2.91 1.86 25.23
CA ASP A 393 2.68 2.22 26.64
C ASP A 393 3.73 1.62 27.60
N GLY A 394 5.01 1.66 27.20
CA GLY A 394 6.11 1.08 27.96
C GLY A 394 6.37 -0.41 27.72
N GLN A 395 5.41 -1.16 27.16
CA GLN A 395 5.53 -2.59 26.92
C GLN A 395 6.24 -2.91 25.59
N SER A 396 7.19 -3.85 25.60
CA SER A 396 7.95 -4.30 24.42
C SER A 396 8.18 -5.83 24.48
N PRO A 397 7.70 -6.62 23.49
CA PRO A 397 6.83 -6.19 22.40
C PRO A 397 5.42 -5.82 22.89
N PRO A 398 4.66 -5.00 22.15
CA PRO A 398 3.27 -4.70 22.45
C PRO A 398 2.40 -5.96 22.67
N ALA A 399 1.38 -5.84 23.50
CA ALA A 399 0.47 -6.96 23.79
C ALA A 399 -0.15 -7.55 22.51
N GLY A 400 -0.17 -8.88 22.42
CA GLY A 400 -0.72 -9.62 21.28
C GLY A 400 0.24 -9.79 20.09
N VAL A 401 1.41 -9.14 20.10
CA VAL A 401 2.45 -9.38 19.08
C VAL A 401 3.08 -10.76 19.31
N PRO A 402 3.06 -11.66 18.30
CA PRO A 402 3.63 -12.99 18.44
C PRO A 402 5.16 -12.92 18.55
N PRO A 403 5.81 -13.86 19.26
CA PRO A 403 7.26 -13.89 19.39
C PRO A 403 7.98 -14.26 18.08
N LYS A 404 7.26 -14.83 17.11
CA LYS A 404 7.78 -15.22 15.79
C LYS A 404 6.77 -14.92 14.68
N GLY A 405 7.27 -14.44 13.55
CA GLY A 405 6.49 -14.14 12.36
C GLY A 405 5.64 -12.86 12.46
N SER A 406 5.08 -12.46 11.33
CA SER A 406 4.44 -11.16 11.14
C SER A 406 2.91 -11.27 10.94
N GLY A 407 2.22 -11.66 12.02
CA GLY A 407 0.79 -12.01 11.95
C GLY A 407 -0.23 -10.89 12.17
N VAL A 408 0.13 -9.93 13.01
CA VAL A 408 -0.78 -8.92 13.57
C VAL A 408 -0.30 -7.52 13.24
N SER A 409 -1.22 -6.63 12.90
CA SER A 409 -0.92 -5.24 12.51
C SER A 409 -1.43 -4.21 13.50
N SER A 410 -1.96 -4.67 14.64
CA SER A 410 -2.46 -3.79 15.70
C SER A 410 -2.28 -4.41 17.08
N SER A 411 -2.05 -3.57 18.08
CA SER A 411 -2.10 -3.92 19.50
C SER A 411 -3.12 -3.02 20.20
N ARG A 412 -3.87 -3.56 21.16
CA ARG A 412 -4.95 -2.85 21.87
C ARG A 412 -4.68 -2.80 23.37
N LEU A 413 -4.59 -1.60 23.90
CA LEU A 413 -4.45 -1.28 25.32
C LEU A 413 -5.83 -0.96 25.92
N ARG A 414 -6.07 -1.50 27.12
CA ARG A 414 -7.25 -1.23 27.95
C ARG A 414 -6.78 -0.53 29.21
N VAL A 415 -7.22 0.71 29.42
CA VAL A 415 -6.84 1.54 30.56
C VAL A 415 -7.94 1.44 31.62
N ALA A 416 -7.60 1.39 32.91
CA ALA A 416 -8.59 1.21 33.97
C ALA A 416 -9.50 2.44 34.11
N ALA A 417 -10.77 2.22 34.50
CA ALA A 417 -11.77 3.29 34.64
C ALA A 417 -11.43 4.37 35.68
N ALA A 418 -10.60 4.05 36.67
CA ALA A 418 -10.16 4.99 37.70
C ALA A 418 -9.02 5.90 37.24
N GLU A 419 -8.36 5.61 36.12
CA GLU A 419 -7.25 6.43 35.63
C GLU A 419 -7.75 7.72 34.98
N PRO A 420 -7.14 8.89 35.27
CA PRO A 420 -7.45 10.12 34.57
C PRO A 420 -7.02 10.06 33.10
N GLN A 421 -7.48 11.03 32.30
CA GLN A 421 -6.96 11.20 30.95
C GLN A 421 -5.43 11.38 31.00
N ARG A 422 -4.72 10.61 30.18
CA ARG A 422 -3.25 10.60 30.13
C ARG A 422 -2.73 10.36 28.72
N PRO A 423 -1.48 10.74 28.42
CA PRO A 423 -0.81 10.33 27.20
C PRO A 423 -0.54 8.82 27.18
N VAL A 424 -0.66 8.23 26.00
CA VAL A 424 -0.20 6.87 25.64
C VAL A 424 0.69 6.99 24.42
N THR A 425 1.86 6.34 24.45
CA THR A 425 2.84 6.40 23.37
C THR A 425 3.02 5.03 22.70
N GLY A 426 2.99 5.01 21.38
CA GLY A 426 3.43 3.89 20.54
C GLY A 426 4.70 4.26 19.76
N GLU A 427 5.63 3.33 19.64
CA GLU A 427 6.87 3.47 18.88
C GLU A 427 7.09 2.23 18.02
N PHE A 428 7.47 2.43 16.77
CA PHE A 428 7.81 1.36 15.83
C PHE A 428 8.93 1.84 14.89
N ASN A 429 10.09 1.15 14.91
CA ASN A 429 11.24 1.42 14.04
C ASN A 429 11.58 2.93 13.90
N GLY A 430 11.52 3.68 15.01
CA GLY A 430 11.83 5.10 15.07
C GLY A 430 10.66 6.06 14.82
N GLU A 431 9.51 5.60 14.29
CA GLU A 431 8.29 6.39 14.29
C GLU A 431 7.64 6.35 15.68
N ARG A 432 7.38 7.53 16.26
CA ARG A 432 6.77 7.68 17.58
C ARG A 432 5.49 8.51 17.49
N LEU A 433 4.43 8.00 18.10
CA LEU A 433 3.12 8.65 18.20
C LEU A 433 2.69 8.70 19.66
N THR A 434 2.19 9.87 20.08
CA THR A 434 1.56 10.03 21.38
C THR A 434 0.16 10.61 21.22
N GLY A 435 -0.81 10.01 21.90
CA GLY A 435 -2.20 10.47 21.93
C GLY A 435 -2.79 10.36 23.33
N LEU A 436 -3.82 11.16 23.62
CA LEU A 436 -4.53 11.11 24.89
C LEU A 436 -5.55 9.99 24.92
N THR A 437 -5.75 9.38 26.10
CA THR A 437 -6.87 8.47 26.35
C THR A 437 -8.20 9.24 26.31
N TRP A 438 -9.26 8.58 25.82
CA TRP A 438 -10.61 9.14 25.76
C TRP A 438 -11.64 8.17 26.36
N PRO A 439 -12.76 8.67 26.95
CA PRO A 439 -13.68 7.83 27.72
C PRO A 439 -14.40 6.78 26.87
N ALA A 440 -14.09 5.50 27.09
CA ALA A 440 -14.71 4.37 26.39
C ALA A 440 -16.21 4.26 26.70
N ALA A 441 -16.64 4.66 27.90
CA ALA A 441 -18.06 4.72 28.29
C ALA A 441 -18.92 5.69 27.46
N LYS A 442 -18.28 6.61 26.72
CA LYS A 442 -18.93 7.52 25.76
C LYS A 442 -18.72 7.07 24.31
N GLU A 443 -18.26 5.84 24.10
CA GLU A 443 -17.91 5.28 22.80
C GLU A 443 -16.76 6.02 22.10
N HIS A 444 -15.79 6.53 22.87
CA HIS A 444 -14.55 7.08 22.32
C HIS A 444 -13.47 6.00 22.26
N VAL A 445 -12.74 5.96 21.14
CA VAL A 445 -11.54 5.13 20.99
C VAL A 445 -10.38 5.97 20.47
N THR A 446 -9.20 5.76 21.02
CA THR A 446 -7.95 6.36 20.53
C THR A 446 -7.24 5.42 19.58
N VAL A 447 -6.76 5.93 18.45
CA VAL A 447 -5.94 5.20 17.49
C VAL A 447 -4.64 5.95 17.29
N LEU A 448 -3.52 5.28 17.56
CA LEU A 448 -2.18 5.73 17.17
C LEU A 448 -1.84 5.01 15.86
N GLU A 449 -1.96 5.70 14.73
CA GLU A 449 -1.81 5.11 13.40
C GLU A 449 -0.46 5.48 12.75
N LEU A 450 0.40 4.48 12.62
CA LEU A 450 1.71 4.60 11.99
C LEU A 450 1.59 4.97 10.50
N THR A 451 2.51 5.80 10.05
CA THR A 451 2.57 6.27 8.66
C THR A 451 3.71 5.64 7.89
N TYR A 452 4.91 5.49 8.48
CA TYR A 452 6.17 5.26 7.77
C TYR A 452 6.60 3.79 7.66
#